data_AF-A0A3P6UFQ0-F1
#
_entry.id   AF-A0A3P6UFQ0-F1
#
_cell.length_a   1.000
_cell.length_b   1.000
_cell.length_c   1.000
_cell.angle_alpha   90.00
_cell.angle_beta   90.00
_cell.angle_gamma   90.00
#
_symmetry.space_group_name_H-M   'P 1'
#
loop_
_entity.id
_entity.type
_entity.pdbx_description
1 polymer ?
#
loop_
_entity_poly.entity_id
_entity_poly.type
_entity_poly.pdbx_seq_one_letter_code
_entity_poly.pdbx_strand_id
1 'polypeptide(L)'
;MNEQPNSGLRGSLSGDHIPYIFGYPLANSDKEEKLFSGFSAEDRGISQVLMHYVANFVKSGDPSKPTPMPKSFPMGDAFHATAWPQFDQPNREAYLEITDRPRVKNYYRNARVGFWTSLVPALHSSGKEGGEIPERIFLSTEQHR
;
A
#
# COMPACT_ATOMS: atom_id res chain seq x y z
N MET A 1 9.81 -15.95 -24.12
CA MET A 1 10.40 -15.08 -23.08
C MET A 1 10.61 -13.74 -23.75
N ASN A 2 9.60 -12.86 -23.70
CA ASN A 2 9.66 -11.53 -24.30
C ASN A 2 9.43 -10.52 -23.18
N GLU A 3 10.52 -9.96 -22.67
CA GLU A 3 10.48 -8.80 -21.80
C GLU A 3 9.87 -7.63 -22.59
N GLN A 4 8.79 -7.07 -22.04
CA GLN A 4 8.23 -5.79 -22.47
C GLN A 4 9.14 -4.65 -21.97
N PRO A 5 9.23 -3.53 -22.70
CA PRO A 5 10.27 -2.54 -22.52
C PRO A 5 10.22 -1.91 -21.13
N ASN A 6 11.37 -1.93 -20.45
CA ASN A 6 11.62 -1.20 -19.22
C ASN A 6 11.28 0.29 -19.40
N SER A 7 10.09 0.72 -18.97
CA SER A 7 9.73 2.13 -18.84
C SER A 7 10.58 2.88 -17.80
N GLY A 8 11.56 2.23 -17.17
CA GLY A 8 12.40 2.79 -16.08
C GLY A 8 11.64 3.09 -14.79
N LEU A 9 10.31 3.20 -14.85
CA LEU A 9 9.40 3.39 -13.74
C LEU A 9 9.25 2.07 -12.99
N ARG A 10 10.04 1.90 -11.93
CA ARG A 10 9.82 0.87 -10.92
C ARG A 10 8.82 1.40 -9.89
N GLY A 11 7.67 0.75 -9.79
CA GLY A 11 6.67 1.01 -8.75
C GLY A 11 5.26 1.05 -9.29
N SER A 12 4.29 1.09 -8.38
CA SER A 12 2.88 1.28 -8.72
C SER A 12 2.58 2.77 -8.91
N LEU A 13 1.84 3.08 -9.96
CA LEU A 13 1.30 4.40 -10.25
C LEU A 13 -0.11 4.55 -9.70
N SER A 14 -0.56 5.81 -9.62
CA SER A 14 -1.93 6.13 -9.24
C SER A 14 -2.92 5.43 -10.16
N GLY A 15 -3.83 4.64 -9.57
CA GLY A 15 -4.86 3.91 -10.29
C GLY A 15 -4.52 2.45 -10.62
N ASP A 16 -3.27 2.01 -10.49
CA ASP A 16 -2.89 0.64 -10.85
C ASP A 16 -3.61 -0.43 -10.01
N HIS A 17 -4.04 -0.10 -8.79
CA HIS A 17 -4.75 -1.02 -7.90
C HIS A 17 -6.19 -1.35 -8.36
N ILE A 18 -6.79 -0.48 -9.18
CA ILE A 18 -8.18 -0.59 -9.62
C ILE A 18 -8.48 -1.91 -10.33
N PRO A 19 -7.74 -2.32 -11.40
CA PRO A 19 -8.00 -3.59 -12.07
C PRO A 19 -7.92 -4.81 -11.14
N TYR A 20 -7.04 -4.79 -10.13
CA TYR A 20 -6.89 -5.89 -9.19
C TYR A 20 -8.09 -6.01 -8.24
N ILE A 21 -8.61 -4.88 -7.74
CA ILE A 21 -9.82 -4.85 -6.89
C ILE A 21 -11.04 -5.33 -7.67
N PHE A 22 -11.11 -5.04 -8.97
CA PHE A 22 -12.22 -5.47 -9.83
C PHE A 22 -12.04 -6.86 -10.47
N GLY A 23 -10.96 -7.58 -10.15
CA GLY A 23 -10.78 -8.96 -10.64
C GLY A 23 -10.35 -9.09 -12.10
N TYR A 24 -9.85 -8.02 -12.74
CA TYR A 24 -9.38 -8.08 -14.14
C TYR A 24 -8.35 -9.19 -14.40
N PRO A 25 -7.36 -9.44 -13.53
CA PRO A 25 -6.42 -10.56 -13.70
C PRO A 25 -7.08 -11.96 -13.71
N LEU A 26 -8.26 -12.09 -13.10
CA LEU A 26 -9.01 -13.35 -13.00
C LEU A 26 -9.99 -13.55 -14.17
N ALA A 27 -10.30 -12.49 -14.92
CA ALA A 27 -11.27 -12.53 -16.00
C ALA A 27 -10.76 -13.33 -17.21
N ASN A 28 -11.48 -14.40 -17.54
CA ASN A 28 -11.31 -15.18 -18.76
C ASN A 28 -12.16 -14.55 -19.89
N SER A 29 -11.89 -13.30 -20.24
CA SER A 29 -12.50 -12.63 -21.40
C SER A 29 -11.51 -12.53 -22.57
N ASP A 30 -12.08 -12.56 -23.78
CA ASP A 30 -11.35 -12.39 -25.03
C ASP A 30 -10.61 -11.05 -25.05
N LYS A 31 -9.41 -11.06 -25.63
CA LYS A 31 -8.43 -9.96 -25.49
C LYS A 31 -8.90 -8.62 -26.07
N GLU A 32 -9.85 -8.63 -26.99
CA GLU A 32 -10.27 -7.43 -27.73
C GLU A 32 -11.13 -6.45 -26.91
N GLU A 33 -11.74 -6.88 -25.80
CA GLU A 33 -12.59 -6.03 -24.95
C GLU A 33 -11.91 -5.55 -23.65
N LYS A 34 -10.63 -5.85 -23.45
CA LYS A 34 -9.94 -5.59 -22.18
C LYS A 34 -9.32 -4.19 -22.10
N LEU A 35 -9.92 -3.35 -21.25
CA LEU A 35 -9.35 -2.05 -20.84
C LEU A 35 -7.99 -2.17 -20.14
N PHE A 36 -7.77 -3.26 -19.40
CA PHE A 36 -6.51 -3.59 -18.73
C PHE A 36 -6.04 -4.99 -19.14
N SER A 37 -4.77 -5.13 -19.47
CA SER A 37 -4.17 -6.39 -19.93
C SER A 37 -2.72 -6.53 -19.47
N GLY A 38 -2.08 -7.65 -19.80
CA GLY A 38 -0.68 -7.90 -19.45
C GLY A 38 -0.44 -8.48 -18.05
N PHE A 39 -1.49 -8.96 -17.38
CA PHE A 39 -1.39 -9.53 -16.05
C PHE A 39 -0.61 -10.85 -16.03
N SER A 40 0.30 -10.94 -15.06
CA SER A 40 1.10 -12.12 -14.72
C SER A 40 0.34 -13.10 -13.85
N ALA A 41 0.95 -14.25 -13.57
CA ALA A 41 0.41 -15.21 -12.60
C ALA A 41 0.39 -14.63 -11.17
N GLU A 42 1.33 -13.76 -10.83
CA GLU A 42 1.39 -13.09 -9.53
C GLU A 42 0.24 -12.09 -9.38
N ASP A 43 -0.10 -11.37 -10.45
CA ASP A 43 -1.21 -10.41 -10.47
C ASP A 43 -2.56 -11.06 -10.18
N ARG A 44 -2.72 -12.33 -10.58
CA ARG A 44 -3.91 -13.13 -10.23
C ARG A 44 -4.00 -13.34 -8.73
N GLY A 45 -2.89 -13.67 -8.07
CA GLY A 45 -2.82 -13.82 -6.62
C GLY A 45 -3.11 -12.50 -5.90
N ILE A 46 -2.46 -11.40 -6.32
CA ILE A 46 -2.70 -10.06 -5.74
C ILE A 46 -4.16 -9.63 -5.91
N SER A 47 -4.76 -9.90 -7.06
CA SER A 47 -6.18 -9.61 -7.30
C SER A 47 -7.10 -10.39 -6.36
N GLN A 48 -6.86 -11.68 -6.16
CA GLN A 48 -7.62 -12.49 -5.18
C GLN A 48 -7.52 -11.92 -3.77
N VAL A 49 -6.31 -11.53 -3.34
CA VAL A 49 -6.06 -10.93 -2.03
C VAL A 49 -6.79 -9.60 -1.86
N LEU A 50 -6.66 -8.68 -2.83
CA LEU A 50 -7.30 -7.37 -2.77
C LEU A 50 -8.83 -7.48 -2.78
N MET A 51 -9.39 -8.31 -3.67
CA MET A 51 -10.82 -8.59 -3.70
C MET A 51 -11.31 -9.13 -2.36
N HIS A 52 -10.58 -10.08 -1.76
CA HIS A 52 -10.93 -10.68 -0.47
C HIS A 52 -10.96 -9.63 0.64
N TYR A 53 -9.89 -8.84 0.77
CA TYR A 53 -9.80 -7.81 1.81
C TYR A 53 -10.85 -6.70 1.64
N VAL A 54 -11.08 -6.23 0.40
CA VAL A 54 -12.12 -5.22 0.13
C VAL A 54 -13.51 -5.78 0.44
N ALA A 55 -13.82 -7.02 0.02
CA ALA A 55 -15.11 -7.64 0.29
C ALA A 55 -15.36 -7.84 1.80
N ASN A 56 -14.34 -8.25 2.55
CA ASN A 56 -14.39 -8.39 4.00
C ASN A 56 -14.61 -7.05 4.71
N PHE A 57 -13.85 -6.02 4.31
CA PHE A 57 -13.99 -4.68 4.87
C PHE A 57 -15.39 -4.11 4.62
N VAL A 58 -15.93 -4.24 3.41
CA VAL A 58 -17.30 -3.81 3.08
C VAL A 58 -18.35 -4.53 3.94
N LYS A 59 -18.13 -5.81 4.28
CA LYS A 59 -19.07 -6.59 5.10
C LYS A 59 -19.01 -6.28 6.59
N SER A 60 -17.84 -5.96 7.14
CA SER A 60 -17.63 -5.95 8.60
C SER A 60 -16.87 -4.76 9.16
N GLY A 61 -16.23 -3.94 8.30
CA GLY A 61 -15.28 -2.91 8.71
C GLY A 61 -13.88 -3.43 9.06
N ASP A 62 -13.66 -4.75 9.06
CA ASP A 62 -12.36 -5.39 9.31
C ASP A 62 -11.96 -6.21 8.08
N PRO A 63 -10.83 -5.91 7.41
CA PRO A 63 -10.42 -6.63 6.20
C PRO A 63 -10.11 -8.11 6.48
N SER A 64 -9.76 -8.48 7.71
CA SER A 64 -9.48 -9.88 8.08
C SER A 64 -10.74 -10.70 8.39
N LYS A 65 -11.93 -10.08 8.42
CA LYS A 65 -13.20 -10.70 8.82
C LYS A 65 -14.33 -10.41 7.83
N PRO A 66 -15.37 -11.28 7.73
CA PRO A 66 -15.62 -12.46 8.54
C PRO A 66 -14.89 -13.72 8.07
N THR A 67 -14.46 -13.75 6.81
CA THR A 67 -13.86 -14.94 6.20
C THR A 67 -12.34 -14.83 6.21
N PRO A 68 -11.59 -15.79 6.74
CA PRO A 68 -10.12 -15.75 6.67
C PRO A 68 -9.64 -15.89 5.21
N MET A 69 -8.43 -15.40 4.94
CA MET A 69 -7.80 -15.51 3.62
C MET A 69 -7.73 -16.99 3.18
N PRO A 70 -8.25 -17.35 1.99
CA PRO A 70 -8.18 -18.73 1.52
C PRO A 70 -6.72 -19.17 1.31
N LYS A 71 -6.40 -20.40 1.69
CA LYS A 71 -5.07 -21.00 1.53
C LYS A 71 -4.91 -21.78 0.22
N SER A 72 -5.96 -21.82 -0.60
CA SER A 72 -6.05 -22.66 -1.81
C SER A 72 -5.26 -22.15 -3.01
N PHE A 73 -4.56 -21.00 -2.89
CA PHE A 73 -3.81 -20.38 -3.97
C PHE A 73 -2.42 -19.95 -3.49
N PRO A 74 -1.42 -19.78 -4.39
CA PRO A 74 0.00 -19.65 -4.02
C PRO A 74 0.35 -18.56 -3.00
N MET A 75 -0.37 -17.43 -2.99
CA MET A 75 -0.15 -16.33 -2.03
C MET A 75 -1.04 -16.42 -0.78
N GLY A 76 -2.06 -17.28 -0.79
CA GLY A 76 -3.08 -17.37 0.25
C GLY A 76 -2.52 -17.68 1.63
N ASP A 77 -1.59 -18.64 1.72
CA ASP A 77 -0.93 -19.00 2.97
C ASP A 77 -0.14 -17.85 3.59
N ALA A 78 0.62 -17.10 2.78
CA ALA A 78 1.44 -15.98 3.26
C ALA A 78 0.58 -14.83 3.80
N PHE A 79 -0.50 -14.49 3.09
CA PHE A 79 -1.44 -13.45 3.52
C PHE A 79 -2.31 -13.92 4.69
N HIS A 80 -2.67 -15.20 4.78
CA HIS A 80 -3.32 -15.75 5.97
C HIS A 80 -2.42 -15.65 7.20
N ALA A 81 -1.11 -15.87 7.06
CA ALA A 81 -0.16 -15.83 8.16
C ALA A 81 0.24 -14.40 8.57
N THR A 82 0.00 -13.41 7.72
CA THR A 82 0.37 -12.01 7.96
C THR A 82 -0.84 -11.21 8.42
N ALA A 83 -0.83 -10.78 9.68
CA ALA A 83 -1.91 -9.95 10.21
C ALA A 83 -2.01 -8.60 9.48
N TRP A 84 -3.23 -8.11 9.26
CA TRP A 84 -3.48 -6.72 8.88
C TRP A 84 -3.90 -5.95 10.14
N PRO A 85 -2.97 -5.29 10.85
CA PRO A 85 -3.30 -4.55 12.06
C PRO A 85 -4.12 -3.29 11.73
N GLN A 86 -4.99 -2.89 12.65
CA GLN A 86 -5.65 -1.61 12.57
C GLN A 86 -4.62 -0.48 12.62
N PHE A 87 -4.74 0.48 11.71
CA PHE A 87 -3.92 1.67 11.74
C PHE A 87 -4.24 2.51 12.98
N ASP A 88 -3.21 2.82 13.77
CA ASP A 88 -3.33 3.60 14.99
C ASP A 88 -2.11 4.52 15.15
N GLN A 89 -2.34 5.83 15.23
CA GLN A 89 -1.28 6.85 15.31
C GLN A 89 -0.45 6.73 16.59
N PRO A 90 -1.06 6.66 17.79
CA PRO A 90 -0.35 6.35 19.03
C PRO A 90 0.49 5.07 18.99
N ASN A 91 0.02 4.03 18.28
CA ASN A 91 0.60 2.70 18.30
C ASN A 91 1.28 2.33 16.97
N ARG A 92 2.32 3.10 16.64
CA ARG A 92 3.31 2.82 15.59
C ARG A 92 2.84 2.94 14.14
N GLU A 93 1.63 3.44 13.87
CA GLU A 93 1.15 3.71 12.50
C GLU A 93 1.34 2.50 11.56
N ALA A 94 0.94 1.31 12.03
CA ALA A 94 1.17 0.07 11.31
C ALA A 94 0.37 0.04 9.99
N TYR A 95 0.99 -0.50 8.93
CA TYR A 95 0.38 -0.72 7.63
C TYR A 95 0.81 -2.06 7.04
N LEU A 96 -0.05 -2.62 6.19
CA LEU A 96 0.25 -3.82 5.41
C LEU A 96 0.82 -3.42 4.04
N GLU A 97 2.03 -3.87 3.73
CA GLU A 97 2.60 -3.82 2.39
C GLU A 97 2.10 -5.05 1.60
N ILE A 98 1.33 -4.79 0.54
CA ILE A 98 0.73 -5.82 -0.32
C ILE A 98 1.64 -6.03 -1.53
N THR A 99 2.38 -7.14 -1.51
CA THR A 99 3.25 -7.62 -2.60
C THR A 99 3.16 -9.16 -2.66
N ASP A 100 3.97 -9.81 -3.49
CA ASP A 100 4.15 -11.27 -3.50
C ASP A 100 4.49 -11.86 -2.11
N ARG A 101 5.15 -11.06 -1.27
CA ARG A 101 5.52 -11.40 0.11
C ARG A 101 5.01 -10.32 1.07
N PRO A 102 3.81 -10.50 1.67
CA PRO A 102 3.22 -9.50 2.53
C PRO A 102 4.08 -9.20 3.76
N ARG A 103 4.12 -7.92 4.16
CA ARG A 103 4.86 -7.47 5.34
C ARG A 103 4.06 -6.42 6.09
N VAL A 104 4.01 -6.55 7.42
CA VAL A 104 3.58 -5.45 8.28
C VAL A 104 4.78 -4.55 8.53
N LYS A 105 4.59 -3.26 8.29
CA LYS A 105 5.58 -2.21 8.52
C LYS A 105 4.92 -1.08 9.31
N ASN A 106 5.74 -0.15 9.78
CA ASN A 106 5.32 1.01 10.56
C ASN A 106 5.79 2.28 9.86
N TYR A 107 5.15 3.42 10.16
CA TYR A 107 5.64 4.75 9.79
C TYR A 107 5.88 4.94 8.28
N TYR A 108 4.83 4.71 7.47
CA TYR A 108 4.93 4.78 6.01
C TYR A 108 5.52 6.13 5.53
N ARG A 109 6.75 6.07 4.99
CA ARG A 109 7.48 7.25 4.47
C ARG A 109 7.57 8.42 5.46
N ASN A 110 7.66 8.14 6.75
CA ASN A 110 7.60 9.12 7.84
C ASN A 110 8.46 10.37 7.63
N ALA A 111 9.71 10.24 7.18
CA ALA A 111 10.58 11.39 6.93
C ALA A 111 9.99 12.35 5.87
N ARG A 112 9.37 11.79 4.81
CA ARG A 112 8.71 12.59 3.77
C ARG A 112 7.38 13.15 4.26
N VAL A 113 6.63 12.40 5.06
CA VAL A 113 5.39 12.88 5.68
C VAL A 113 5.71 14.07 6.59
N GLY A 114 6.64 13.92 7.53
CA GLY A 114 7.07 14.98 8.46
C GLY A 114 7.66 16.21 7.77
N PHE A 115 8.37 16.02 6.66
CA PHE A 115 8.82 17.14 5.81
C PHE A 115 7.63 18.02 5.37
N TRP A 116 6.57 17.40 4.83
CA TRP A 116 5.41 18.14 4.31
C TRP A 116 4.44 18.60 5.39
N THR A 117 4.24 17.84 6.46
CA THR A 117 3.25 18.15 7.51
C THR A 117 3.79 19.06 8.61
N SER A 118 5.12 19.07 8.83
CA SER A 118 5.73 19.78 9.95
C SER A 118 6.75 20.82 9.48
N LEU A 119 7.75 20.42 8.67
CA LEU A 119 8.84 21.33 8.28
C LEU A 119 8.37 22.45 7.35
N VAL A 120 7.71 22.12 6.23
CA VAL A 120 7.24 23.12 5.26
C VAL A 120 6.29 24.15 5.89
N PRO A 121 5.29 23.76 6.70
CA PRO A 121 4.44 24.72 7.40
C PRO A 121 5.23 25.64 8.35
N ALA A 122 6.18 25.08 9.12
CA ALA A 122 7.00 25.86 10.06
C ALA A 122 7.87 26.91 9.34
N LEU A 123 8.48 26.55 8.22
CA LEU A 123 9.26 27.47 7.38
C LEU A 123 8.39 28.57 6.76
N HIS A 124 7.18 28.22 6.34
CA HIS A 124 6.25 29.19 5.76
C HIS A 124 5.73 30.18 6.81
N SER A 125 5.49 29.76 8.06
CA SER A 125 5.14 30.68 9.15
C SER A 125 6.31 31.56 9.57
N SER A 126 7.51 31.00 9.73
CA SER A 126 8.69 31.76 10.17
C SER A 126 9.10 32.82 9.15
N GLY A 127 9.01 32.49 7.84
CA GLY A 127 9.27 33.44 6.76
C GLY A 127 8.26 34.60 6.68
N LYS A 128 7.05 34.43 7.21
CA LYS A 128 6.05 35.51 7.31
C LYS A 128 6.26 36.41 8.52
N GLU A 129 6.80 35.86 9.61
CA GLU A 129 7.00 36.58 10.88
C GLU A 129 8.44 37.06 11.11
N GLY A 130 9.38 36.75 10.19
CA GLY A 130 10.80 37.08 10.35
C GLY A 130 11.49 36.30 11.48
N GLY A 131 10.91 35.16 11.90
CA GLY A 131 11.38 34.38 13.06
C GLY A 131 12.42 33.31 12.72
N GLU A 132 13.22 32.93 13.71
CA GLU A 132 14.29 31.92 13.62
C GLU A 132 13.76 30.53 13.20
N ILE A 133 14.48 29.87 12.29
CA ILE A 133 14.21 28.51 11.83
C ILE A 133 14.56 27.54 12.96
N PRO A 134 13.62 26.73 13.50
CA PRO A 134 13.95 25.79 14.55
C PRO A 134 14.77 24.61 13.99
N GLU A 135 16.06 24.54 14.32
CA GLU A 135 16.96 23.44 13.93
C GLU A 135 16.55 22.05 14.47
N ARG A 136 15.59 21.98 15.40
CA ARG A 136 15.26 20.74 16.13
C ARG A 136 14.36 19.74 15.39
N ILE A 137 13.86 20.04 14.19
CA ILE A 137 12.88 19.17 13.52
C ILE A 137 13.50 17.85 13.03
N PHE A 138 14.81 17.79 12.80
CA PHE A 138 15.48 16.57 12.31
C PHE A 138 15.84 15.54 13.40
N LEU A 139 15.82 15.91 14.68
CA LEU A 139 16.33 15.06 15.77
C LEU A 139 15.27 14.15 16.42
N SER A 140 13.97 14.42 16.23
CA SER A 140 12.89 13.58 16.80
C SER A 140 12.63 12.30 16.00
N THR A 141 13.02 12.25 14.73
CA THR A 141 12.92 11.06 13.86
C THR A 141 13.96 9.98 14.17
N GLU A 142 15.04 10.31 14.87
CA GLU A 142 16.09 9.34 15.24
C GLU A 142 15.79 8.60 16.55
N GLN A 143 14.84 9.08 17.37
CA GLN A 143 14.55 8.46 18.68
C GLN A 143 13.50 7.33 18.65
N HIS A 144 12.95 7.00 17.49
CA HIS A 144 11.96 5.92 17.33
C HIS A 144 12.49 4.71 16.53
N ARG A 145 13.81 4.53 16.49
CA ARG A 145 14.46 3.35 15.90
C ARG A 145 14.47 2.16 16.86
#